data_AF-A0AAW2Y870-F1
#
_entry.id   AF-A0AAW2Y870-F1
#
_cell.length_a   1.000
_cell.length_b   1.000
_cell.length_c   1.000
_cell.angle_alpha   90.00
_cell.angle_beta   90.00
_cell.angle_gamma   90.00
#
_symmetry.space_group_name_H-M   'P 1'
#
loop_
_entity.id
_entity.type
_entity.pdbx_description
1 polymer ?
#
loop_
_entity_poly.entity_id
_entity_poly.type
_entity_poly.pdbx_seq_one_letter_code
_entity_poly.pdbx_strand_id
1 'polypeptide(L)'
;MIILQLQKQSHFSYCSNDTVNSLRKASLVNNVASELPNVDWDNLGFRLMTTDYMYIMKCSQGENFSKGELQRFENIELSPCAGVLNYGQGLFESLKAYKKHNGNILLFRPEKNATRLRIGAERMCMPSPTVEQFLEAVKATVLANERWIPPPGKGAL
;
A
#
# COMPACT_ATOMS: atom_id res chain seq x y z
N MET A 1 -9.62 8.20 -3.17
CA MET A 1 -8.55 7.23 -3.45
C MET A 1 -7.92 6.84 -2.13
N ILE A 2 -8.03 5.56 -1.76
CA ILE A 2 -7.41 5.04 -0.53
C ILE A 2 -6.12 4.37 -0.95
N ILE A 3 -5.00 5.01 -0.67
CA ILE A 3 -3.70 4.40 -0.85
C ILE A 3 -3.41 3.62 0.44
N LEU A 4 -3.49 2.29 0.35
CA LEU A 4 -3.01 1.41 1.42
C LEU A 4 -1.49 1.35 1.28
N GLN A 5 -0.79 2.15 2.07
CA GLN A 5 0.67 2.15 2.07
C GLN A 5 1.18 1.48 3.34
N LEU A 6 1.92 0.39 3.12
CA LEU A 6 2.50 -0.46 4.14
C LEU A 6 3.83 0.17 4.60
N GLN A 7 3.99 0.40 5.90
CA GLN A 7 5.14 1.09 6.48
C GLN A 7 5.54 0.48 7.85
N LYS A 8 6.84 0.22 8.06
CA LYS A 8 7.42 -0.35 9.29
C LYS A 8 8.17 0.69 10.12
N GLN A 9 7.63 1.13 11.25
CA GLN A 9 8.38 1.92 12.25
C GLN A 9 9.51 1.12 12.93
N SER A 10 10.71 1.70 12.98
CA SER A 10 11.77 1.43 13.97
C SER A 10 12.47 2.76 14.36
N HIS A 11 13.10 2.78 15.53
CA HIS A 11 13.66 3.95 16.21
C HIS A 11 14.42 4.95 15.31
N PHE A 12 14.13 6.23 15.54
CA PHE A 12 14.68 7.39 14.83
C PHE A 12 16.17 7.57 15.14
N SER A 13 17.02 7.60 14.12
CA SER A 13 18.34 8.25 14.14
C SER A 13 18.56 8.84 12.76
N TYR A 14 18.63 10.17 12.70
CA TYR A 14 18.76 10.96 11.47
C TYR A 14 20.22 10.99 11.05
N CYS A 15 20.51 10.66 9.79
CA CYS A 15 21.60 11.30 9.04
C CYS A 15 21.30 11.18 7.55
N SER A 16 21.10 12.34 6.91
CA SER A 16 20.84 12.49 5.47
C SER A 16 22.15 12.40 4.69
N ASN A 17 22.09 11.89 3.46
CA ASN A 17 22.66 12.57 2.28
C ASN A 17 22.18 11.91 0.98
N ASP A 18 21.64 12.74 0.10
CA ASP A 18 21.16 12.43 -1.25
C ASP A 18 22.31 12.12 -2.22
N THR A 19 22.06 11.25 -3.19
CA THR A 19 22.62 11.44 -4.54
C THR A 19 21.76 10.75 -5.60
N VAL A 20 21.28 11.55 -6.54
CA VAL A 20 20.51 11.15 -7.73
C VAL A 20 21.48 10.71 -8.83
N ASN A 21 21.16 9.63 -9.56
CA ASN A 21 21.66 9.51 -10.95
C ASN A 21 20.84 8.60 -11.88
N SER A 22 20.26 9.27 -12.91
CA SER A 22 20.30 8.96 -14.35
C SER A 22 19.91 7.59 -14.94
N LEU A 23 18.78 7.61 -15.68
CA LEU A 23 18.49 7.08 -17.03
C LEU A 23 18.99 5.67 -17.46
N ARG A 24 18.04 4.82 -17.90
CA ARG A 24 18.07 4.14 -19.23
C ARG A 24 16.71 3.53 -19.61
N LYS A 25 16.49 3.45 -20.92
CA LYS A 25 15.23 3.24 -21.63
C LYS A 25 15.07 1.77 -22.10
N ALA A 26 13.81 1.37 -22.23
CA ALA A 26 13.20 0.42 -23.18
C ALA A 26 13.25 -1.11 -22.91
N SER A 27 12.01 -1.63 -22.86
CA SER A 27 11.48 -2.89 -23.40
C SER A 27 12.14 -4.21 -23.02
N LEU A 28 11.35 -5.12 -22.43
CA LEU A 28 11.05 -6.45 -22.95
C LEU A 28 10.11 -7.17 -21.95
N VAL A 29 8.95 -7.59 -22.45
CA VAL A 29 8.05 -8.53 -21.75
C VAL A 29 8.81 -9.83 -21.60
N ASN A 30 9.11 -10.24 -20.37
CA ASN A 30 9.69 -11.55 -20.07
C ASN A 30 9.09 -12.10 -18.78
N ASN A 31 8.74 -13.39 -18.83
CA ASN A 31 8.33 -14.28 -17.74
C ASN A 31 8.82 -13.83 -16.36
N VAL A 32 7.90 -13.46 -15.47
CA VAL A 32 8.24 -13.25 -14.05
C VAL A 32 8.31 -14.61 -13.38
N ALA A 33 9.43 -15.31 -13.59
CA ALA A 33 9.86 -16.33 -12.66
C ALA A 33 9.91 -15.70 -11.26
N SER A 34 9.36 -16.41 -10.28
CA SER A 34 9.16 -15.97 -8.90
C SER A 34 10.47 -15.88 -8.12
N GLU A 35 11.35 -14.96 -8.51
CA GLU A 35 12.54 -14.64 -7.73
C GLU A 35 12.12 -13.87 -6.47
N LEU A 36 12.67 -14.27 -5.32
CA LEU A 36 12.51 -13.52 -4.09
C LEU A 36 13.10 -12.11 -4.31
N PRO A 37 12.46 -11.06 -3.79
CA PRO A 37 13.01 -9.72 -3.93
C PRO A 37 14.38 -9.66 -3.24
N ASN A 38 15.36 -9.04 -3.92
CA ASN A 38 16.70 -8.84 -3.38
C ASN A 38 16.67 -7.77 -2.29
N VAL A 39 16.27 -8.16 -1.08
CA VAL A 39 16.07 -7.28 0.08
C VAL A 39 16.91 -7.80 1.23
N ASP A 40 17.70 -6.90 1.81
CA ASP A 40 18.35 -7.13 3.11
C ASP A 40 17.31 -7.01 4.22
N TRP A 41 16.77 -8.15 4.64
CA TRP A 41 15.74 -8.23 5.67
C TRP A 41 16.24 -7.83 7.06
N ASP A 42 17.55 -7.88 7.31
CA ASP A 42 18.15 -7.52 8.60
C ASP A 42 18.34 -6.01 8.74
N ASN A 43 18.55 -5.30 7.63
CA ASN A 43 18.73 -3.85 7.60
C ASN A 43 17.56 -3.11 6.93
N LEU A 44 16.33 -3.51 7.25
CA LEU A 44 15.12 -2.81 6.81
C LEU A 44 14.91 -1.49 7.57
N GLY A 45 15.09 -0.36 6.88
CA GLY A 45 14.72 0.98 7.36
C GLY A 45 13.28 1.40 7.02
N PHE A 46 12.87 2.60 7.49
CA PHE A 46 11.61 3.22 7.11
C PHE A 46 11.77 3.93 5.77
N ARG A 47 11.56 3.20 4.68
CA ARG A 47 11.58 3.77 3.33
C ARG A 47 10.45 3.19 2.49
N LEU A 48 10.02 3.96 1.50
CA LEU A 48 9.10 3.46 0.49
C LEU A 48 9.84 2.47 -0.40
N MET A 49 9.33 1.24 -0.47
CA MET A 49 9.77 0.25 -1.43
C MET A 49 8.57 -0.08 -2.32
N THR A 50 8.78 -0.05 -3.63
CA THR A 50 7.73 -0.41 -4.59
C THR A 50 7.55 -1.91 -4.57
N THR A 51 6.33 -2.35 -4.27
CA THR A 51 5.91 -3.74 -4.42
C THR A 51 5.38 -3.98 -5.83
N ASP A 52 5.00 -5.22 -6.14
CA ASP A 52 4.61 -5.59 -7.50
C ASP A 52 3.20 -5.15 -7.88
N TYR A 53 2.30 -5.20 -6.91
CA TYR A 53 0.88 -4.97 -7.11
C TYR A 53 0.36 -3.89 -6.17
N MET A 54 -0.66 -3.19 -6.66
CA MET A 54 -1.50 -2.27 -5.90
C MET A 54 -2.97 -2.60 -6.14
N TYR A 55 -3.84 -2.18 -5.24
CA TYR A 55 -5.28 -2.34 -5.38
C TYR A 55 -5.93 -0.99 -5.62
N ILE A 56 -6.76 -0.89 -6.67
CA ILE A 56 -7.47 0.34 -7.03
C ILE A 56 -8.97 0.11 -6.95
N MET A 57 -9.68 1.13 -6.44
CA MET A 57 -11.12 1.17 -6.40
C MET A 57 -11.59 2.61 -6.68
N LYS A 58 -12.61 2.76 -7.51
CA LYS A 58 -13.11 4.06 -7.97
C LYS A 58 -14.49 4.34 -7.38
N CYS A 59 -14.78 5.62 -7.14
CA CYS A 59 -16.07 6.12 -6.68
C CYS A 59 -16.41 7.34 -7.53
N SER A 60 -17.54 7.30 -8.23
CA SER A 60 -18.06 8.46 -8.95
C SER A 60 -18.86 9.34 -8.00
N GLN A 61 -19.14 10.58 -8.43
CA GLN A 61 -19.94 11.51 -7.65
C GLN A 61 -21.36 10.97 -7.42
N GLY A 62 -21.76 10.88 -6.15
CA GLY A 62 -23.09 10.38 -5.76
C GLY A 62 -23.24 8.86 -5.81
N GLU A 63 -22.20 8.11 -6.16
CA GLU A 63 -22.21 6.66 -6.24
C GLU A 63 -21.47 6.02 -5.06
N ASN A 64 -21.67 4.71 -4.88
CA ASN A 64 -20.85 3.90 -4.00
C ASN A 64 -19.53 3.52 -4.67
N PHE A 65 -18.55 3.09 -3.88
CA PHE A 65 -17.33 2.52 -4.44
C PHE A 65 -17.64 1.28 -5.29
N SER A 66 -17.10 1.29 -6.51
CA SER A 66 -17.11 0.16 -7.44
C SER A 66 -16.36 -1.05 -6.87
N LYS A 67 -16.50 -2.22 -7.50
CA LYS A 67 -15.61 -3.34 -7.23
C LYS A 67 -14.19 -2.93 -7.63
N GLY A 68 -13.24 -3.12 -6.71
CA GLY A 68 -11.84 -2.81 -6.99
C GLY A 68 -11.10 -3.94 -7.72
N GLU A 69 -9.87 -3.65 -8.11
CA GLU A 69 -9.02 -4.54 -8.88
C GLU A 69 -7.57 -4.51 -8.40
N LEU A 70 -6.91 -5.67 -8.47
CA LEU A 70 -5.46 -5.78 -8.34
C LEU A 70 -4.84 -5.46 -9.70
N GLN A 71 -3.85 -4.58 -9.69
CA GLN A 71 -3.08 -4.21 -10.87
C GLN A 71 -1.60 -4.09 -10.52
N ARG A 72 -0.74 -4.07 -11.53
CA ARG A 72 0.69 -3.80 -11.32
C ARG A 72 0.86 -2.41 -10.72
N PHE A 73 1.86 -2.27 -9.87
CA PHE A 73 2.22 -0.95 -9.34
C PHE A 73 2.58 -0.02 -10.49
N GLU A 74 1.88 1.11 -10.56
CA GLU A 74 2.10 2.15 -11.56
C GLU A 74 1.78 3.53 -10.98
N ASN A 75 2.14 4.58 -11.73
CA ASN A 75 1.81 5.94 -11.34
C ASN A 75 0.31 6.18 -11.52
N ILE A 76 -0.31 6.84 -10.54
CA ILE A 76 -1.71 7.24 -10.63
C ILE A 76 -1.81 8.56 -11.39
N GLU A 77 -2.59 8.57 -12.46
CA GLU A 77 -2.94 9.78 -13.19
C GLU A 77 -4.00 10.59 -12.43
N LEU A 78 -3.74 11.87 -12.20
CA LEU A 78 -4.65 12.79 -11.53
C LEU A 78 -4.81 14.07 -12.34
N SER A 79 -6.03 14.60 -12.37
CA SER A 79 -6.27 15.95 -12.87
C SER A 79 -5.53 16.98 -12.00
N PRO A 80 -4.93 18.02 -12.59
CA PRO A 80 -4.35 19.14 -11.82
C PRO A 80 -5.35 19.81 -10.87
N CYS A 81 -6.65 19.73 -11.19
CA CYS A 81 -7.74 20.27 -10.37
C CYS A 81 -8.22 19.31 -9.26
N ALA A 82 -7.55 18.17 -9.05
CA ALA A 82 -7.99 17.20 -8.04
C ALA A 82 -7.99 17.80 -6.63
N GLY A 83 -9.05 17.54 -5.86
CA GLY A 83 -9.22 18.09 -4.50
C GLY A 83 -8.11 17.67 -3.53
N VAL A 84 -7.51 16.49 -3.74
CA VAL A 84 -6.35 16.02 -2.95
C VAL A 84 -5.12 16.91 -3.15
N LEU A 85 -4.92 17.47 -4.35
CA LEU A 85 -3.75 18.31 -4.67
C LEU A 85 -3.95 19.77 -4.24
N ASN A 86 -5.18 20.28 -4.33
CA ASN A 86 -5.46 21.71 -4.11
C ASN A 86 -5.93 22.02 -2.68
N TYR A 87 -6.62 21.07 -2.03
CA TYR A 87 -7.26 21.28 -0.74
C TYR A 87 -6.93 20.18 0.28
N GLY A 88 -6.02 19.26 -0.06
CA GLY A 88 -5.66 18.15 0.82
C GLY A 88 -6.84 17.22 1.15
N GLN A 89 -7.88 17.18 0.31
CA GLN A 89 -9.05 16.33 0.54
C GLN A 89 -8.70 14.85 0.25
N GLY A 90 -8.07 14.21 1.23
CA GLY A 90 -7.60 12.83 1.16
C GLY A 90 -7.33 12.25 2.53
N LEU A 91 -7.31 10.92 2.61
CA LEU A 91 -7.09 10.16 3.83
C LEU A 91 -6.22 8.95 3.52
N PHE A 92 -5.46 8.51 4.51
CA PHE A 92 -4.67 7.29 4.42
C PHE A 92 -4.87 6.43 5.67
N GLU A 93 -4.60 5.14 5.52
CA GLU A 93 -4.56 4.18 6.62
C GLU A 93 -3.26 3.40 6.54
N SER A 94 -2.82 2.91 7.71
CA SER A 94 -1.62 2.08 7.80
C SER A 94 -1.86 0.92 8.76
N LEU A 95 -1.52 -0.27 8.30
CA LEU A 95 -1.51 -1.51 9.06
C LEU A 95 -0.33 -2.35 8.58
N LYS A 96 -0.06 -3.45 9.26
CA LYS A 96 1.06 -4.33 8.95
C LYS A 96 0.62 -5.78 8.77
N ALA A 97 1.30 -6.47 7.87
CA ALA A 97 1.22 -7.90 7.62
C ALA A 97 2.47 -8.61 8.16
N TYR A 98 2.25 -9.68 8.93
CA TYR A 98 3.32 -10.44 9.58
C TYR A 98 3.31 -11.88 9.10
N LYS A 99 4.48 -12.43 8.74
CA LYS A 99 4.62 -13.85 8.40
C LYS A 99 4.94 -14.67 9.65
N LYS A 100 4.14 -15.71 9.92
CA LYS A 100 4.39 -16.68 10.98
C LYS A 100 5.38 -17.76 10.52
N HIS A 101 5.99 -18.45 11.48
CA HIS A 101 6.85 -19.62 11.24
C HIS A 101 6.16 -20.73 10.44
N ASN A 102 4.84 -20.86 10.55
CA ASN A 102 4.04 -21.83 9.79
C ASN A 102 3.61 -21.34 8.40
N GLY A 103 4.13 -20.19 7.94
CA GLY A 103 3.80 -19.59 6.64
C GLY A 103 2.55 -18.70 6.63
N ASN A 104 1.69 -18.76 7.66
CA ASN A 104 0.47 -17.96 7.70
C ASN A 104 0.78 -16.46 7.81
N ILE A 105 -0.02 -15.64 7.14
CA ILE A 105 0.04 -14.18 7.21
C ILE A 105 -0.98 -13.68 8.23
N LEU A 106 -0.58 -12.75 9.10
CA LEU A 106 -1.44 -12.10 10.07
C LEU A 106 -1.60 -10.61 9.78
N LEU A 107 -2.82 -10.12 9.98
CA LEU A 107 -3.15 -8.70 10.03
C LEU A 107 -3.67 -8.38 11.45
N PHE A 108 -3.22 -7.28 12.04
CA PHE A 108 -3.67 -6.89 13.37
C PHE A 108 -4.86 -5.94 13.29
N ARG A 109 -6.05 -6.44 13.65
CA ARG A 109 -7.32 -5.67 13.77
C ARG A 109 -7.62 -4.78 12.55
N PRO A 110 -7.52 -5.27 11.29
CA PRO A 110 -7.73 -4.45 10.11
C PRO A 110 -9.13 -3.81 10.05
N GLU A 111 -10.11 -4.37 10.74
CA GLU A 111 -11.48 -3.84 10.88
C GLU A 111 -11.49 -2.49 11.63
N LYS A 112 -10.55 -2.28 12.56
CA LYS A 112 -10.41 -1.00 13.29
C LYS A 112 -9.81 0.09 12.40
N ASN A 113 -8.88 -0.27 11.51
CA ASN A 113 -8.40 0.64 10.47
C ASN A 113 -9.53 1.02 9.51
N ALA A 114 -10.32 0.05 9.03
CA ALA A 114 -11.48 0.31 8.17
C ALA A 114 -12.50 1.25 8.83
N THR A 115 -12.78 1.02 10.11
CA THR A 115 -13.68 1.88 10.90
C THR A 115 -13.15 3.30 11.00
N ARG A 116 -11.84 3.47 11.27
CA ARG A 116 -11.21 4.79 11.39
C ARG A 116 -11.20 5.53 10.05
N LEU A 117 -10.92 4.83 8.95
CA LEU A 117 -11.02 5.39 7.61
C LEU A 117 -12.41 5.96 7.34
N ARG A 118 -13.47 5.22 7.68
CA ARG A 118 -14.86 5.65 7.46
C ARG A 118 -15.21 6.90 8.26
N ILE A 119 -14.80 6.95 9.53
CA ILE A 119 -14.98 8.15 10.39
C ILE A 119 -14.21 9.34 9.80
N GLY A 120 -12.98 9.13 9.33
CA GLY A 120 -12.20 10.16 8.66
C GLY A 120 -12.88 10.66 7.38
N ALA A 121 -13.42 9.76 6.57
CA ALA A 121 -14.09 10.10 5.31
C ALA A 121 -15.32 10.96 5.56
N GLU A 122 -16.13 10.60 6.57
CA GLU A 122 -17.25 11.43 7.02
C GLU A 122 -16.78 12.83 7.45
N ARG A 123 -15.70 12.92 8.26
CA ARG A 123 -15.10 14.19 8.69
C ARG A 123 -14.61 15.05 7.52
N MET A 124 -14.14 14.43 6.45
CA MET A 124 -13.64 15.09 5.24
C MET A 124 -14.71 15.31 4.15
N CYS A 125 -15.98 15.00 4.46
CA CYS A 125 -17.09 15.04 3.51
C CYS A 125 -16.80 14.22 2.23
N MET A 126 -16.19 13.05 2.39
CA MET A 126 -15.82 12.12 1.32
C MET A 126 -16.65 10.83 1.41
N PRO A 127 -16.93 10.15 0.28
CA PRO A 127 -17.44 8.78 0.33
C PRO A 127 -16.39 7.85 0.97
N SER A 128 -16.87 6.81 1.65
CA SER A 128 -16.04 5.74 2.22
C SER A 128 -16.43 4.39 1.61
N PRO A 129 -15.48 3.47 1.38
CA PRO A 129 -15.83 2.08 1.16
C PRO A 129 -16.45 1.47 2.42
N THR A 130 -17.12 0.33 2.24
CA THR A 130 -17.57 -0.49 3.37
C THR A 130 -16.38 -1.13 4.08
N VAL A 131 -16.61 -1.64 5.30
CA VAL A 131 -15.57 -2.36 6.04
C VAL A 131 -15.12 -3.59 5.25
N GLU A 132 -16.07 -4.30 4.63
CA GLU A 132 -15.83 -5.50 3.84
C GLU A 132 -14.97 -5.20 2.61
N GLN A 133 -15.29 -4.14 1.86
CA GLN A 133 -14.51 -3.69 0.71
C GLN A 133 -13.07 -3.35 1.11
N PHE A 134 -12.88 -2.68 2.25
CA PHE A 134 -11.54 -2.37 2.76
C PHE A 134 -10.77 -3.65 3.12
N LEU A 135 -11.40 -4.60 3.82
CA LEU A 135 -10.76 -5.85 4.21
C LEU A 135 -10.41 -6.71 2.99
N GLU A 136 -11.27 -6.76 1.97
CA GLU A 136 -11.00 -7.45 0.71
C GLU A 136 -9.79 -6.84 0.00
N ALA A 137 -9.76 -5.50 -0.13
CA ALA A 137 -8.64 -4.78 -0.73
C ALA A 137 -7.30 -5.05 -0.02
N VAL A 138 -7.28 -4.99 1.32
CA VAL A 138 -6.10 -5.27 2.13
C VAL A 138 -5.63 -6.71 1.92
N LYS A 139 -6.55 -7.69 2.03
CA LYS A 139 -6.20 -9.11 1.87
C LYS A 139 -5.66 -9.41 0.47
N ALA A 140 -6.34 -8.91 -0.57
CA ALA A 140 -5.92 -9.07 -1.95
C ALA A 140 -4.52 -8.49 -2.19
N THR A 141 -4.26 -7.27 -1.70
CA THR A 141 -2.96 -6.59 -1.84
C THR A 141 -1.84 -7.34 -1.12
N VAL A 142 -2.10 -7.80 0.11
CA VAL A 142 -1.11 -8.52 0.93
C VAL A 142 -0.76 -9.87 0.31
N LEU A 143 -1.76 -10.61 -0.19
CA LEU A 143 -1.54 -11.90 -0.84
C LEU A 143 -0.80 -11.74 -2.18
N ALA A 144 -1.18 -10.75 -2.99
CA ALA A 144 -0.49 -10.47 -4.26
C ALA A 144 0.98 -10.08 -4.08
N ASN A 145 1.32 -9.49 -2.92
CA ASN A 145 2.67 -9.07 -2.57
C ASN A 145 3.32 -9.94 -1.49
N GLU A 146 2.89 -11.20 -1.31
CA GLU A 146 3.39 -12.06 -0.22
C GLU A 146 4.93 -12.15 -0.17
N ARG A 147 5.59 -12.18 -1.32
CA ARG A 147 7.07 -12.26 -1.40
C ARG A 147 7.79 -11.06 -0.78
N TRP A 148 7.09 -9.95 -0.60
CA TRP A 148 7.59 -8.74 0.04
C TRP A 148 7.38 -8.73 1.57
N ILE A 149 6.67 -9.71 2.13
CA ILE A 149 6.48 -9.83 3.57
C ILE A 149 7.77 -10.40 4.19
N PRO A 150 8.40 -9.69 5.15
CA PRO A 150 9.60 -10.19 5.79
C PRO A 150 9.42 -11.60 6.38
N PRO A 151 10.45 -12.46 6.31
CA PRO A 151 10.43 -13.73 7.00
C PRO A 151 10.17 -13.58 8.51
N PRO A 152 9.70 -14.64 9.18
CA PRO A 152 9.45 -14.63 10.62
C PRO A 152 10.66 -14.11 11.41
N GLY A 153 10.42 -13.16 12.32
CA GLY A 153 11.47 -12.54 13.13
C GLY A 153 12.26 -11.41 12.45
N LYS A 154 12.06 -11.14 11.15
CA LYS A 154 12.76 -10.08 10.41
C LYS A 154 11.93 -8.79 10.23
N GLY A 155 10.66 -8.80 10.66
CA GLY A 155 9.80 -7.63 10.68
C GLY A 155 8.39 -7.89 10.15
N ALA A 156 7.83 -6.87 9.50
CA ALA A 156 6.50 -6.88 8.93
C ALA A 156 6.47 -5.97 7.70
N LEU A 157 5.56 -6.26 6.78
CA LEU A 157 5.21 -5.40 5.65
C LEU A 157 4.12 -4.43 6.09
#